data_AF-A0A438CSF3-F1
#
_entry.id   AF-A0A438CSF3-F1
#
_cell.length_a   1.000
_cell.length_b   1.000
_cell.length_c   1.000
_cell.angle_alpha   90.00
_cell.angle_beta   90.00
_cell.angle_gamma   90.00
#
_symmetry.space_group_name_H-M   'P 1'
#
loop_
_entity.id
_entity.type
_entity.pdbx_description
1 polymer ?
#
loop_
_entity_poly.entity_id
_entity_poly.type
_entity_poly.pdbx_seq_one_letter_code
_entity_poly.pdbx_strand_id
1 'polypeptide(L)'
;MTVVVHCLQQWRHYLLESIFTVVTDNVANTFFKTQKKLSPRQAQWQEFLADFKFERLHRPGRHNTMDDALSRKKVIAYIMALSKVISDFNEKIKLAAEQEAYGRLKQQVKEGVIRRYWLEGDLLVTKGRRWYVPAGGLRKDLLRETHDSKWASHPG
;
A
#
# COMPACT_ATOMS: atom_id res chain seq x y z
N MET A 1 6.56 -17.65 -4.66
CA MET A 1 6.21 -18.79 -3.79
C MET A 1 5.22 -18.42 -2.68
N THR A 2 5.34 -17.27 -2.02
CA THR A 2 4.46 -16.85 -0.90
C THR A 2 2.96 -16.94 -1.20
N VAL A 3 2.51 -16.50 -2.37
CA VAL A 3 1.09 -16.55 -2.76
C VAL A 3 0.57 -17.99 -2.84
N VAL A 4 1.37 -18.91 -3.41
CA VAL A 4 1.03 -20.33 -3.50
C VAL A 4 0.89 -20.95 -2.11
N VAL A 5 1.87 -20.68 -1.23
CA VAL A 5 1.85 -21.18 0.15
C VAL A 5 0.62 -20.65 0.89
N HIS A 6 0.30 -19.36 0.76
CA HIS A 6 -0.87 -18.76 1.39
C HIS A 6 -2.18 -19.37 0.90
N CYS A 7 -2.33 -19.58 -0.41
CA CYS A 7 -3.51 -20.26 -0.97
C CYS A 7 -3.64 -21.68 -0.40
N LEU A 8 -2.56 -22.45 -0.38
CA LEU A 8 -2.59 -23.82 0.15
C LEU A 8 -2.85 -23.88 1.66
N GLN A 9 -2.43 -22.88 2.43
CA GLN A 9 -2.81 -22.75 3.83
C GLN A 9 -4.32 -22.50 3.98
N GLN A 10 -4.87 -21.56 3.20
CA GLN A 10 -6.28 -21.20 3.26
C GLN A 10 -7.19 -22.37 2.87
N TRP A 11 -6.80 -23.15 1.86
CA TRP A 11 -7.58 -24.25 1.31
C TRP A 11 -7.09 -25.63 1.76
N ARG A 12 -6.23 -25.70 2.80
CA ARG A 12 -5.57 -26.94 3.25
C ARG A 12 -6.53 -28.11 3.43
N HIS A 13 -7.67 -27.84 4.07
CA HIS A 13 -8.70 -28.83 4.38
C HIS A 13 -9.38 -29.45 3.14
N TYR A 14 -9.39 -28.76 2.00
CA TYR A 14 -9.91 -29.34 0.74
C TYR A 14 -8.83 -30.03 -0.11
N LEU A 15 -7.56 -29.70 0.12
CA LEU A 15 -6.47 -30.02 -0.79
C LEU A 15 -5.50 -31.09 -0.29
N LEU A 16 -5.54 -31.46 1.00
CA LEU A 16 -4.60 -32.44 1.59
C LEU A 16 -4.67 -33.84 0.94
N GLU A 17 -5.88 -34.32 0.64
CA GLU A 17 -6.07 -35.67 0.07
C GLU A 17 -6.34 -35.65 -1.44
N SER A 18 -6.45 -34.46 -2.02
CA SER A 18 -6.78 -34.26 -3.43
C SER A 18 -5.52 -34.13 -4.28
N ILE A 19 -5.57 -34.65 -5.51
CA ILE A 19 -4.57 -34.35 -6.54
C ILE A 19 -5.06 -33.14 -7.33
N PHE A 20 -4.26 -32.07 -7.39
CA PHE A 20 -4.65 -30.84 -8.06
C PHE A 20 -3.48 -30.17 -8.79
N THR A 21 -3.77 -29.12 -9.52
CA THR A 21 -2.79 -28.38 -10.32
C THR A 21 -2.68 -26.95 -9.83
N VAL A 22 -1.46 -26.50 -9.54
CA VAL A 22 -1.15 -25.11 -9.22
C VAL A 22 -0.69 -24.41 -10.49
N VAL A 23 -1.51 -23.48 -10.99
CA VAL A 23 -1.16 -22.61 -12.12
C VAL A 23 -0.54 -21.32 -11.59
N THR A 24 0.63 -20.93 -12.09
CA THR A 24 1.36 -19.73 -11.65
C THR A 24 2.10 -19.07 -12.80
N ASP A 25 2.09 -17.74 -12.86
CA ASP A 25 2.88 -16.94 -13.80
C ASP A 25 4.31 -16.68 -13.34
N ASN A 26 4.61 -17.00 -12.09
CA ASN A 26 5.96 -16.94 -11.58
C ASN A 26 6.80 -18.15 -12.01
N VAL A 27 7.71 -17.95 -12.96
CA VAL A 27 8.68 -18.95 -13.43
C VAL A 27 9.60 -19.44 -12.31
N ALA A 28 9.99 -18.60 -11.35
CA ALA A 28 10.86 -19.03 -10.25
C ALA A 28 10.23 -20.13 -9.38
N ASN A 29 8.88 -20.22 -9.37
CA ASN A 29 8.23 -21.33 -8.71
C ASN A 29 8.50 -22.66 -9.43
N THR A 30 8.69 -22.75 -10.75
CA THR A 30 8.91 -24.05 -11.41
C THR A 30 10.16 -24.77 -10.91
N PHE A 31 11.22 -24.02 -10.61
CA PHE A 31 12.51 -24.56 -10.16
C PHE A 31 12.62 -24.78 -8.64
N PHE A 32 11.58 -24.45 -7.88
CA PHE A 32 11.66 -24.48 -6.41
C PHE A 32 11.94 -25.87 -5.84
N LYS A 33 11.46 -26.94 -6.48
CA LYS A 33 11.74 -28.32 -6.05
C LYS A 33 13.18 -28.77 -6.34
N THR A 34 13.86 -28.15 -7.32
CA THR A 34 15.19 -28.55 -7.79
C THR A 34 16.30 -27.63 -7.31
N GLN A 35 15.96 -26.58 -6.55
CA GLN A 35 16.91 -25.59 -6.06
C GLN A 35 17.82 -26.18 -4.97
N LYS A 36 19.14 -26.22 -5.23
CA LYS A 36 20.15 -26.82 -4.34
C LYS A 36 20.38 -26.11 -3.01
N LYS A 37 20.17 -24.79 -2.96
CA LYS A 37 20.35 -23.96 -1.75
C LYS A 37 19.05 -23.23 -1.45
N LEU A 38 18.44 -23.54 -0.31
CA LEU A 38 17.21 -22.89 0.16
C LEU A 38 17.54 -21.98 1.33
N SER A 39 16.90 -20.81 1.38
CA SER A 39 16.89 -20.01 2.60
C SER A 39 16.03 -20.70 3.68
N PRO A 40 16.19 -20.39 4.98
CA PRO A 40 15.39 -20.99 6.04
C PRO A 40 13.88 -20.91 5.80
N ARG A 41 13.42 -19.76 5.28
CA ARG A 41 12.01 -19.55 4.89
C ARG A 41 11.58 -20.44 3.73
N GLN A 42 12.46 -20.68 2.76
CA GLN A 42 12.16 -21.56 1.63
C GLN A 42 12.13 -23.03 2.05
N ALA A 43 12.99 -23.46 2.99
CA ALA A 43 12.95 -24.80 3.56
C ALA A 43 11.62 -25.07 4.28
N GLN A 44 11.17 -24.14 5.14
CA GLN A 44 9.85 -24.21 5.78
C GLN A 44 8.71 -24.33 4.77
N TRP A 45 8.78 -23.57 3.67
CA TRP A 45 7.78 -23.70 2.60
C TRP A 45 7.86 -25.05 1.90
N GLN A 46 9.05 -25.62 1.71
CA GLN A 46 9.20 -26.93 1.09
C GLN A 46 8.60 -28.04 1.95
N GLU A 47 8.85 -28.01 3.26
CA GLU A 47 8.23 -28.93 4.23
C GLU A 47 6.71 -28.83 4.18
N PHE A 48 6.16 -27.62 4.25
CA PHE A 48 4.72 -27.41 4.16
C PHE A 48 4.12 -27.90 2.83
N LEU A 49 4.83 -27.70 1.72
CA LEU A 49 4.38 -28.13 0.39
C LEU A 49 4.47 -29.65 0.19
N ALA A 50 5.28 -30.35 0.98
CA ALA A 50 5.43 -31.80 0.90
C ALA A 50 4.16 -32.55 1.32
N ASP A 51 3.32 -31.92 2.15
CA ASP A 51 2.01 -32.45 2.57
C ASP A 51 1.01 -32.58 1.41
N PHE A 52 1.23 -31.89 0.29
CA PHE A 52 0.26 -31.77 -0.80
C PHE A 52 0.70 -32.52 -2.07
N LYS A 53 -0.25 -33.20 -2.71
CA LYS A 53 -0.06 -33.85 -4.02
C LYS A 53 -0.52 -32.93 -5.14
N PHE A 54 0.42 -32.19 -5.74
CA PHE A 54 0.08 -31.30 -6.85
C PHE A 54 1.14 -31.20 -7.95
N GLU A 55 0.66 -30.90 -9.14
CA GLU A 55 1.49 -30.52 -10.29
C GLU A 55 1.58 -29.01 -10.43
N ARG A 56 2.71 -28.51 -10.93
CA ARG A 56 2.92 -27.07 -11.15
C ARG A 56 2.91 -26.77 -12.64
N LEU A 57 1.97 -25.93 -13.05
CA LEU A 57 1.84 -25.47 -14.43
C LEU A 57 2.20 -23.99 -14.52
N HIS A 58 3.18 -23.66 -15.35
CA HIS A 58 3.51 -22.27 -15.63
C HIS A 58 2.60 -21.72 -16.72
N ARG A 59 1.90 -20.61 -16.44
CA ARG A 59 1.12 -19.88 -17.42
C ARG A 59 1.64 -18.45 -17.51
N PRO A 60 2.13 -17.98 -18.68
CA PRO A 60 2.64 -16.62 -18.83
C PRO A 60 1.59 -15.58 -18.38
N GLY A 61 2.02 -14.52 -17.69
CA GLY A 61 1.14 -13.50 -17.10
C GLY A 61 0.12 -12.89 -18.07
N ARG A 62 0.46 -12.83 -19.38
CA ARG A 62 -0.46 -12.39 -20.45
C ARG A 62 -1.75 -13.24 -20.53
N HIS A 63 -1.69 -14.50 -20.13
CA HIS A 63 -2.82 -15.43 -20.10
C HIS A 63 -3.36 -15.66 -18.67
N ASN A 64 -2.75 -15.04 -17.65
CA ASN A 64 -3.17 -15.09 -16.25
C ASN A 64 -3.85 -13.78 -15.82
N THR A 65 -4.60 -13.15 -16.75
CA THR A 65 -5.17 -11.80 -16.60
C THR A 65 -6.11 -11.68 -15.40
N MET A 66 -6.83 -12.74 -15.04
CA MET A 66 -7.74 -12.71 -13.90
C MET A 66 -7.01 -12.62 -12.56
N ASP A 67 -5.94 -13.38 -12.40
CA ASP A 67 -5.17 -13.43 -11.15
C ASP A 67 -4.35 -12.13 -10.97
N ASP A 68 -3.77 -11.65 -12.06
CA ASP A 68 -3.13 -10.33 -12.13
C ASP A 68 -4.13 -9.20 -11.81
N ALA A 69 -5.34 -9.25 -12.36
CA ALA A 69 -6.39 -8.27 -12.06
C ALA A 69 -6.84 -8.32 -10.58
N LEU A 70 -6.98 -9.51 -9.99
CA LEU A 70 -7.34 -9.66 -8.58
C LEU A 70 -6.25 -9.15 -7.64
N SER A 71 -4.98 -9.43 -7.95
CA SER A 71 -3.85 -8.91 -7.16
C SER A 71 -3.78 -7.38 -7.23
N ARG A 72 -4.00 -6.81 -8.42
CA ARG A 72 -4.00 -5.36 -8.65
C ARG A 72 -5.19 -4.66 -8.02
N LYS A 73 -6.37 -5.29 -7.98
CA LYS A 73 -7.56 -4.71 -7.34
C LYS A 73 -7.31 -4.29 -5.89
N LYS A 74 -6.59 -5.10 -5.11
CA LYS A 74 -6.25 -4.75 -3.71
C LYS A 74 -5.34 -3.53 -3.64
N VAL A 75 -4.30 -3.48 -4.49
CA VAL A 75 -3.36 -2.35 -4.56
C VAL A 75 -4.07 -1.08 -5.04
N ILE A 76 -4.90 -1.19 -6.07
CA ILE A 76 -5.67 -0.09 -6.63
C ILE A 76 -6.68 0.45 -5.61
N ALA A 77 -7.39 -0.42 -4.88
CA ALA A 77 -8.31 0.00 -3.82
C ALA A 77 -7.57 0.74 -2.69
N TYR A 78 -6.38 0.27 -2.32
CA TYR A 78 -5.53 0.94 -1.33
C TYR A 78 -5.07 2.32 -1.81
N ILE A 79 -4.58 2.43 -3.05
CA ILE A 79 -4.18 3.70 -3.66
C ILE A 79 -5.37 4.67 -3.74
N MET A 80 -6.55 4.19 -4.14
CA MET A 80 -7.76 5.01 -4.19
C MET A 80 -8.18 5.50 -2.79
N ALA A 81 -8.11 4.65 -1.77
CA ALA A 81 -8.40 5.04 -0.40
C ALA A 81 -7.43 6.13 0.09
N LEU A 82 -6.13 5.96 -0.15
CA LEU A 82 -5.13 6.98 0.18
C LEU A 82 -5.35 8.29 -0.57
N SER A 83 -5.64 8.22 -1.88
CA SER A 83 -5.91 9.42 -2.69
C SER A 83 -7.14 10.17 -2.18
N LYS A 84 -8.19 9.45 -1.74
CA LYS A 84 -9.39 10.07 -1.18
C LYS A 84 -9.07 10.78 0.13
N VAL A 85 -8.37 10.11 1.05
CA VAL A 85 -7.95 10.71 2.33
C VAL A 85 -7.12 11.98 2.09
N ILE A 86 -6.15 11.94 1.19
CA ILE A 86 -5.32 13.10 0.84
C ILE A 86 -6.18 14.23 0.25
N SER A 87 -7.13 13.91 -0.64
CA SER A 87 -8.05 14.89 -1.22
C SER A 87 -8.92 15.55 -0.15
N ASP A 88 -9.51 14.76 0.75
CA ASP A 88 -10.36 15.25 1.84
C ASP A 88 -9.58 16.19 2.76
N PHE A 89 -8.32 15.88 3.07
CA PHE A 89 -7.46 16.79 3.84
C PHE A 89 -7.10 18.06 3.06
N ASN A 90 -6.81 17.96 1.76
CA ASN A 90 -6.53 19.13 0.94
C ASN A 90 -7.72 20.09 0.89
N GLU A 91 -8.94 19.57 0.76
CA GLU A 91 -10.17 20.38 0.84
C GLU A 91 -10.34 21.04 2.20
N LYS A 92 -10.13 20.31 3.30
CA LYS A 92 -10.18 20.88 4.65
C LYS A 92 -9.13 21.96 4.88
N ILE A 93 -7.92 21.81 4.32
CA ILE A 93 -6.87 22.84 4.37
C ILE A 93 -7.30 24.06 3.55
N LYS A 94 -7.94 23.88 2.39
CA LYS A 94 -8.49 24.99 1.59
C LYS A 94 -9.61 25.72 2.32
N LEU A 95 -10.54 25.02 2.95
CA LEU A 95 -11.59 25.65 3.78
C LEU A 95 -10.98 26.41 4.96
N ALA A 96 -9.99 25.84 5.62
CA ALA A 96 -9.25 26.52 6.68
C ALA A 96 -8.38 27.69 6.14
N ALA A 97 -8.09 27.71 4.84
CA ALA A 97 -7.39 28.81 4.18
C ALA A 97 -8.26 30.06 4.00
N GLU A 98 -9.59 29.93 4.04
CA GLU A 98 -10.54 31.05 4.05
C GLU A 98 -10.58 31.77 5.42
N GLN A 99 -9.98 31.18 6.46
CA GLN A 99 -9.82 31.87 7.73
C GLN A 99 -8.81 33.03 7.59
N GLU A 100 -9.15 34.18 8.19
CA GLU A 100 -8.37 35.41 8.07
C GLU A 100 -6.87 35.23 8.38
N ALA A 101 -6.53 34.37 9.34
CA ALA A 101 -5.13 34.14 9.73
C ALA A 101 -4.31 33.48 8.61
N TYR A 102 -4.90 32.53 7.87
CA TYR A 102 -4.23 31.88 6.75
C TYR A 102 -4.20 32.79 5.52
N GLY A 103 -5.29 33.52 5.25
CA GLY A 103 -5.35 34.52 4.17
C GLY A 103 -4.25 35.58 4.32
N ARG A 104 -4.07 36.12 5.53
CA ARG A 104 -2.98 37.06 5.87
C ARG A 104 -1.61 36.45 5.61
N LEU A 105 -1.37 35.20 6.03
CA LEU A 105 -0.10 34.52 5.79
C LEU A 105 0.15 34.29 4.29
N LYS A 106 -0.87 33.89 3.53
CA LYS A 106 -0.80 33.71 2.07
C LYS A 106 -0.44 35.02 1.37
N GLN A 107 -1.00 36.14 1.83
CA GLN A 107 -0.70 37.47 1.31
C GLN A 107 0.73 37.90 1.64
N GLN A 108 1.19 37.72 2.88
CA GLN A 108 2.58 38.03 3.28
C GLN A 108 3.64 37.21 2.53
N VAL A 109 3.31 35.98 2.14
CA VAL A 109 4.17 35.13 1.31
C VAL A 109 4.20 35.65 -0.14
N LYS A 110 3.04 36.06 -0.69
CA LYS A 110 2.96 36.69 -2.03
C LYS A 110 3.72 38.02 -2.11
N GLU A 111 3.63 38.83 -1.06
CA GLU A 111 4.33 40.11 -0.93
C GLU A 111 5.83 39.95 -0.62
N GLY A 112 6.31 38.71 -0.43
CA GLY A 112 7.72 38.42 -0.21
C GLY A 112 8.24 38.77 1.19
N VAL A 113 7.36 39.14 2.12
CA VAL A 113 7.66 39.43 3.53
C VAL A 113 8.13 38.14 4.22
N ILE A 114 7.48 37.01 3.93
CA ILE A 114 7.83 35.70 4.48
C ILE A 114 8.33 34.79 3.37
N ARG A 115 9.61 34.42 3.44
CA ARG A 115 10.27 33.53 2.46
C ARG A 115 10.36 32.06 2.89
N ARG A 116 9.86 31.74 4.08
CA ARG A 116 9.87 30.37 4.63
C ARG A 116 8.86 29.44 3.96
N TYR A 117 7.88 30.02 3.28
CA TYR A 117 6.82 29.31 2.57
C TYR A 117 6.76 29.78 1.13
N TRP A 118 6.19 28.95 0.26
CA TRP A 118 5.84 29.30 -1.12
C TRP A 118 4.49 28.70 -1.47
N LEU A 119 3.89 29.13 -2.57
CA LEU A 119 2.62 28.61 -3.04
C LEU A 119 2.84 27.52 -4.09
N GLU A 120 2.20 26.36 -3.91
CA GLU A 120 1.98 25.37 -4.96
C GLU A 120 0.46 25.25 -5.19
N GLY A 121 -0.01 25.77 -6.32
CA GLY A 121 -1.43 26.00 -6.54
C GLY A 121 -1.98 27.00 -5.52
N ASP A 122 -2.99 26.58 -4.76
CA ASP A 122 -3.68 27.44 -3.77
C ASP A 122 -3.20 27.28 -2.33
N LEU A 123 -2.26 26.35 -2.09
CA LEU A 123 -1.85 25.93 -0.76
C LEU A 123 -0.39 26.33 -0.47
N LEU A 124 -0.13 26.70 0.78
CA LEU A 124 1.21 27.04 1.26
C LEU A 124 2.03 25.77 1.49
N VAL A 125 3.27 25.77 1.00
CA VAL A 125 4.25 24.69 1.12
C VAL A 125 5.49 25.20 1.86
N THR A 126 6.12 24.34 2.65
CA THR A 126 7.37 24.61 3.37
C THR A 126 8.48 23.64 2.95
N LYS A 127 9.70 23.88 3.46
CA LYS A 127 10.92 23.12 3.16
C LYS A 127 10.64 21.61 3.19
N GLY A 128 11.05 20.93 2.13
CA GLY A 128 10.84 19.48 1.98
C GLY A 128 9.47 19.09 1.41
N ARG A 129 8.81 19.97 0.64
CA ARG A 129 7.50 19.71 0.00
C ARG A 129 6.40 19.31 0.98
N ARG A 130 6.38 19.94 2.16
CA ARG A 130 5.35 19.69 3.18
C ARG A 130 4.29 20.78 3.12
N TRP A 131 3.02 20.40 3.08
CA TRP A 131 1.91 21.35 3.15
C TRP A 131 1.86 22.03 4.51
N TYR A 132 1.65 23.34 4.52
CA TYR A 132 1.40 24.08 5.74
C TYR A 132 -0.04 23.88 6.18
N VAL A 133 -0.21 23.27 7.36
CA VAL A 133 -1.51 23.05 8.00
C VAL A 133 -1.74 24.14 9.05
N PRO A 134 -2.85 24.90 8.97
CA PRO A 134 -3.24 25.88 9.98
C PRO A 134 -3.24 25.29 11.40
N ALA A 135 -2.94 26.11 12.41
CA ALA A 135 -3.08 25.69 13.81
C ALA A 135 -4.57 25.53 14.15
N GLY A 136 -4.93 24.42 14.82
CA GLY A 136 -6.32 24.16 15.22
C GLY A 136 -6.69 22.68 15.20
N GLY A 137 -8.00 22.39 15.10
CA GLY A 137 -8.54 21.04 15.07
C GLY A 137 -8.00 20.19 13.91
N LEU A 138 -7.78 20.80 12.74
CA LEU A 138 -7.27 20.12 11.54
C LEU A 138 -5.89 19.48 11.76
N ARG A 139 -5.01 20.13 12.52
CA ARG A 139 -3.68 19.57 12.85
C ARG A 139 -3.81 18.36 13.78
N LYS A 140 -4.76 18.39 14.72
CA LYS A 140 -5.05 17.25 15.61
C LYS A 140 -5.64 16.08 14.85
N ASP A 141 -6.58 16.34 13.93
CA ASP A 141 -7.18 15.30 13.09
C ASP A 141 -6.15 14.65 12.17
N LEU A 142 -5.24 15.44 11.59
CA LEU A 142 -4.17 14.91 10.75
C LEU A 142 -3.18 14.06 11.56
N LEU A 143 -2.81 14.51 12.77
CA LEU A 143 -1.97 13.74 13.68
C LEU A 143 -2.63 12.40 14.06
N ARG A 144 -3.91 12.42 14.44
CA ARG A 144 -4.70 11.22 14.75
C ARG A 144 -4.73 10.25 13.57
N GLU A 145 -4.98 10.74 12.37
CA GLU A 145 -5.02 9.87 11.18
C GLU A 145 -3.65 9.25 10.88
N THR A 146 -2.56 9.99 11.10
CA THR A 146 -1.19 9.51 10.82
C THR A 146 -0.60 8.62 11.91
N HIS A 147 -1.08 8.71 13.16
CA HIS A 147 -0.51 8.00 14.31
C HIS A 147 -1.46 7.00 14.97
N ASP A 148 -2.76 7.30 15.05
CA ASP A 148 -3.75 6.49 15.78
C ASP A 148 -4.66 5.69 14.84
N SER A 149 -4.53 5.86 13.51
CA SER A 149 -5.31 5.05 12.58
C SER A 149 -4.86 3.59 12.66
N LYS A 150 -5.80 2.65 12.46
CA LYS A 150 -5.50 1.21 12.37
C LYS A 150 -4.45 0.85 11.30
N TRP A 151 -4.15 1.81 10.41
CA TRP A 151 -3.22 1.68 9.30
C TRP A 151 -1.87 2.37 9.55
N ALA A 152 -1.78 3.22 10.58
CA ALA A 152 -0.51 3.78 11.03
C ALA A 152 0.28 2.64 11.68
N SER A 153 1.34 2.17 11.01
CA SER A 153 2.26 1.15 11.52
C SER A 153 3.01 1.65 12.76
N HIS A 154 2.33 1.72 13.89
CA HIS A 154 2.93 1.72 15.21
C HIS A 154 2.57 0.39 15.87
N PRO A 155 3.54 -0.52 16.08
CA PRO A 155 3.35 -1.62 17.01
C PRO A 155 3.27 -0.98 18.39
N GLY A 156 2.10 -1.05 19.02
CA GLY A 156 2.00 -0.86 20.47
C GLY A 156 2.82 -1.90 21.21
#